data_AF-A0A952AGP5-F1
#
_entry.id   AF-A0A952AGP5-F1
#
_cell.length_a   1.000
_cell.length_b   1.000
_cell.length_c   1.000
_cell.angle_alpha   90.00
_cell.angle_beta   90.00
_cell.angle_gamma   90.00
#
_symmetry.space_group_name_H-M   'P 1'
#
loop_
_entity.id
_entity.type
_entity.pdbx_description
1 polymer ?
#
loop_
_entity_poly.entity_id
_entity_poly.type
_entity_poly.pdbx_seq_one_letter_code
_entity_poly.pdbx_strand_id
1 'polypeptide(L)'
;GHTLVNVTMYLGVAWVYALLPEYTKREWGVNKVVVLSWNGTFIFIMFAYFHHLYMDFAQPLGLHYAGQLASYFSAIPATVVTMFGVIVQFYHSKMKWSIIPMTFLIGMAGWAIGGFAAVVDSTISINKILHNTLWVPAHFHTYMLLGIVLFIFGFLFYLAYCNSEERNDPKPGFGFWTFVVGAFGFVLMFYLGGMNSVPRRYSDYVAIESGNVHHTGALLAKIAAVFVGIILIGLFTMYGSLFVKLLKPSKANS
;
A
#
# COMPACT_ATOMS: atom_id res chain seq x y z
N GLY A 1 -3.80 16.97 1.60
CA GLY A 1 -3.19 15.73 2.11
C GLY A 1 -3.97 14.49 1.67
N HIS A 2 -5.16 14.29 2.23
CA HIS A 2 -6.02 13.10 1.97
C HIS A 2 -6.20 12.79 0.47
N THR A 3 -6.65 13.77 -0.32
CA THR A 3 -6.92 13.57 -1.75
C THR A 3 -5.66 13.18 -2.53
N LEU A 4 -4.53 13.82 -2.25
CA LEU A 4 -3.26 13.57 -2.94
C LEU A 4 -2.80 12.11 -2.77
N VAL A 5 -2.81 11.61 -1.53
CA VAL A 5 -2.38 10.23 -1.22
C VAL A 5 -3.24 9.20 -1.95
N ASN A 6 -4.56 9.42 -1.99
CA ASN A 6 -5.49 8.51 -2.66
C ASN A 6 -5.35 8.55 -4.17
N VAL A 7 -5.24 9.75 -4.78
CA VAL A 7 -5.01 9.88 -6.23
C VAL A 7 -3.72 9.18 -6.65
N THR A 8 -2.63 9.33 -5.89
CA THR A 8 -1.39 8.60 -6.14
C THR A 8 -1.64 7.09 -6.17
N MET A 9 -2.36 6.55 -5.18
CA MET A 9 -2.74 5.13 -5.17
C MET A 9 -3.52 4.70 -6.39
N TYR A 10 -4.54 5.48 -6.76
CA TYR A 10 -5.42 5.12 -7.87
C TYR A 10 -4.69 5.13 -9.22
N LEU A 11 -3.68 5.97 -9.39
CA LEU A 11 -2.77 5.90 -10.54
C LEU A 11 -1.99 4.58 -10.56
N GLY A 12 -1.50 4.11 -9.41
CA GLY A 12 -0.85 2.80 -9.30
C GLY A 12 -1.80 1.64 -9.62
N VAL A 13 -3.05 1.72 -9.15
CA VAL A 13 -4.10 0.73 -9.48
C VAL A 13 -4.42 0.75 -10.97
N ALA A 14 -4.41 1.91 -11.62
CA ALA A 14 -4.61 2.01 -13.07
C ALA A 14 -3.54 1.24 -13.86
N TRP A 15 -2.28 1.20 -13.39
CA TRP A 15 -1.25 0.33 -13.99
C TRP A 15 -1.60 -1.16 -13.86
N VAL A 16 -2.23 -1.59 -12.76
CA VAL A 16 -2.69 -2.97 -12.61
C VAL A 16 -3.76 -3.30 -13.64
N TYR A 17 -4.75 -2.41 -13.82
CA TYR A 17 -5.79 -2.57 -14.83
C TYR A 17 -5.21 -2.64 -16.25
N ALA A 18 -4.20 -1.82 -16.56
CA ALA A 18 -3.61 -1.76 -17.89
C ALA A 18 -2.66 -2.93 -18.19
N LEU A 19 -1.79 -3.29 -17.23
CA LEU A 19 -0.65 -4.17 -17.50
C LEU A 19 -0.91 -5.62 -17.13
N LEU A 20 -1.71 -5.90 -16.09
CA LEU A 20 -1.96 -7.28 -15.67
C LEU A 20 -2.63 -8.16 -16.75
N PRO A 21 -3.55 -7.64 -17.60
CA PRO A 21 -4.09 -8.35 -18.76
C PRO A 21 -3.04 -8.94 -19.70
N GLU A 22 -1.91 -8.26 -19.92
CA GLU A 22 -0.87 -8.71 -20.84
C GLU A 22 -0.16 -9.99 -20.35
N TYR A 23 -0.06 -10.15 -19.03
CA TYR A 23 0.57 -11.30 -18.41
C TYR A 23 -0.41 -12.47 -18.27
N THR A 24 -1.65 -12.16 -17.89
CA THR A 24 -2.70 -13.17 -17.70
C THR A 24 -3.32 -13.63 -19.02
N LYS A 25 -3.08 -12.90 -20.12
CA LYS A 25 -3.68 -13.12 -21.46
C LYS A 25 -5.21 -13.13 -21.41
N ARG A 26 -5.75 -12.23 -20.60
CA ARG A 26 -7.19 -12.07 -20.35
C ARG A 26 -7.57 -10.62 -20.33
N GLU A 27 -8.63 -10.30 -21.05
CA GLU A 27 -9.17 -8.95 -21.07
C GLU A 27 -9.73 -8.56 -19.71
N TRP A 28 -9.46 -7.33 -19.30
CA TRP A 28 -10.11 -6.74 -18.12
C TRP A 28 -11.25 -5.85 -18.59
N GLY A 29 -12.46 -6.41 -18.64
CA GLY A 29 -13.65 -5.69 -19.05
C GLY A 29 -14.00 -4.55 -18.09
N VAL A 30 -14.23 -3.35 -18.65
CA VAL A 30 -14.77 -2.20 -17.91
C VAL A 30 -16.28 -2.18 -18.11
N ASN A 31 -17.04 -2.49 -17.07
CA ASN A 31 -18.51 -2.46 -17.09
C ASN A 31 -19.04 -1.23 -16.33
N LYS A 32 -20.36 -1.02 -16.41
CA LYS A 32 -21.03 0.10 -15.71
C LYS A 32 -20.75 0.11 -14.20
N VAL A 33 -20.64 -1.05 -13.56
CA VAL A 33 -20.39 -1.15 -12.11
C VAL A 33 -18.99 -0.65 -11.77
N VAL A 34 -17.98 -1.01 -12.56
CA VAL A 34 -16.59 -0.51 -12.40
C VAL A 34 -16.56 1.01 -12.58
N VAL A 35 -17.19 1.52 -13.64
CA VAL A 35 -17.24 2.97 -13.93
C VAL A 35 -17.93 3.73 -12.82
N LEU A 36 -19.10 3.29 -12.38
CA LEU A 36 -19.86 3.93 -11.30
C LEU A 36 -19.10 3.87 -9.97
N SER A 37 -18.43 2.75 -9.67
CA SER A 37 -17.65 2.60 -8.44
C SER A 37 -16.49 3.60 -8.40
N TRP A 38 -15.71 3.70 -9.48
CA TRP A 38 -14.58 4.64 -9.54
C TRP A 38 -15.03 6.10 -9.56
N ASN A 39 -16.08 6.46 -10.32
CA ASN A 39 -16.62 7.82 -10.31
C ASN A 39 -17.17 8.20 -8.93
N GLY A 40 -17.89 7.29 -8.27
CA GLY A 40 -18.33 7.48 -6.89
C GLY A 40 -17.14 7.71 -5.96
N THR A 41 -16.10 6.88 -6.04
CA THR A 41 -14.88 7.06 -5.27
C THR A 41 -14.25 8.44 -5.49
N PHE A 42 -14.16 8.92 -6.73
CA PHE A 42 -13.61 10.25 -7.06
C PHE A 42 -14.46 11.42 -6.55
N ILE A 43 -15.76 11.24 -6.35
CA ILE A 43 -16.61 12.24 -5.71
C ILE A 43 -16.40 12.23 -4.19
N PHE A 44 -16.48 11.05 -3.55
CA PHE A 44 -16.47 10.95 -2.08
C PHE A 44 -15.10 11.27 -1.45
N ILE A 45 -13.99 10.95 -2.14
CA ILE A 45 -12.62 11.35 -1.73
C ILE A 45 -12.48 12.87 -1.49
N MET A 46 -13.24 13.71 -2.19
CA MET A 46 -13.19 15.16 -2.00
C MET A 46 -13.68 15.59 -0.61
N PHE A 47 -14.52 14.78 0.02
CA PHE A 47 -15.17 15.07 1.30
C PHE A 47 -14.65 14.19 2.45
N ALA A 48 -14.01 13.06 2.16
CA ALA A 48 -13.54 12.11 3.17
C ALA A 48 -12.44 12.67 4.10
N TYR A 49 -11.82 13.81 3.76
CA TYR A 49 -10.75 14.39 4.58
C TYR A 49 -11.20 14.79 6.00
N PHE A 50 -12.50 15.03 6.23
CA PHE A 50 -13.03 15.35 7.57
C PHE A 50 -12.72 14.26 8.61
N HIS A 51 -12.43 13.02 8.19
CA HIS A 51 -11.98 11.97 9.11
C HIS A 51 -10.64 12.24 9.80
N HIS A 52 -9.84 13.18 9.29
CA HIS A 52 -8.56 13.57 9.90
C HIS A 52 -8.76 14.52 11.07
N LEU A 53 -9.99 15.02 11.24
CA LEU A 53 -10.36 16.10 12.16
C LEU A 53 -11.33 15.63 13.24
N TYR A 54 -11.53 14.32 13.44
CA TYR A 54 -12.46 13.82 14.46
C TYR A 54 -12.09 14.21 15.90
N MET A 55 -10.81 14.50 16.15
CA MET A 55 -10.31 14.99 17.43
C MET A 55 -10.23 16.51 17.51
N ASP A 56 -10.64 17.22 16.45
CA ASP A 56 -10.72 18.68 16.43
C ASP A 56 -12.06 19.13 17.01
N PHE A 57 -12.01 19.81 18.16
CA PHE A 57 -13.21 20.30 18.85
C PHE A 57 -13.94 21.39 18.07
N ALA A 58 -13.29 22.04 17.10
CA ALA A 58 -13.91 23.07 16.27
C ALA A 58 -14.81 22.48 15.17
N GLN A 59 -14.65 21.20 14.84
CA GLN A 59 -15.39 20.57 13.75
C GLN A 59 -16.82 20.22 14.20
N PRO A 60 -17.87 20.69 13.48
CA PRO A 60 -19.24 20.31 13.79
C PRO A 60 -19.48 18.81 13.65
N LEU A 61 -20.31 18.25 14.54
CA LEU A 61 -20.63 16.82 14.56
C LEU A 61 -21.19 16.30 13.23
N GLY A 62 -21.95 17.13 12.49
CA GLY A 62 -22.45 16.77 11.17
C GLY A 62 -21.34 16.46 10.16
N LEU A 63 -20.21 17.18 10.22
CA LEU A 63 -19.05 16.93 9.37
C LEU A 63 -18.30 15.66 9.79
N HIS A 64 -18.41 15.22 11.04
CA HIS A 64 -17.83 13.94 11.48
C HIS A 64 -18.54 12.79 10.77
N TYR A 65 -19.88 12.80 10.81
CA TYR A 65 -20.67 11.77 10.12
C TYR A 65 -20.50 11.81 8.61
N ALA A 66 -20.44 13.02 8.03
CA ALA A 66 -20.13 13.17 6.61
C ALA A 66 -18.76 12.58 6.26
N GLY A 67 -17.73 12.84 7.05
CA GLY A 67 -16.39 12.27 6.88
C GLY A 67 -16.39 10.74 6.95
N GLN A 68 -17.11 10.15 7.90
CA GLN A 68 -17.19 8.70 8.06
C GLN A 68 -17.88 8.04 6.86
N LEU A 69 -19.04 8.56 6.47
CA LEU A 69 -19.79 8.05 5.32
C LEU A 69 -18.99 8.21 4.02
N ALA A 70 -18.41 9.39 3.79
CA ALA A 70 -17.57 9.64 2.62
C ALA A 70 -16.38 8.68 2.56
N SER A 71 -15.77 8.35 3.70
CA SER A 71 -14.66 7.37 3.77
C SER A 71 -15.08 5.97 3.34
N TYR A 72 -16.26 5.53 3.79
CA TYR A 72 -16.80 4.22 3.42
C TYR A 72 -17.16 4.16 1.93
N PHE A 73 -17.87 5.17 1.44
CA PHE A 73 -18.28 5.24 0.04
C PHE A 73 -17.11 5.48 -0.92
N SER A 74 -16.04 6.15 -0.48
CA SER A 74 -14.84 6.29 -1.30
C SER A 74 -14.04 4.99 -1.38
N ALA A 75 -13.96 4.22 -0.30
CA ALA A 75 -13.10 3.04 -0.25
C ALA A 75 -13.78 1.76 -0.75
N ILE A 76 -14.98 1.45 -0.26
CA ILE A 76 -15.58 0.11 -0.40
C ILE A 76 -15.91 -0.25 -1.87
N PRO A 77 -16.66 0.58 -2.63
CA PRO A 77 -17.10 0.17 -3.97
C PRO A 77 -15.94 -0.10 -4.92
N ALA A 78 -15.01 0.85 -5.06
CA ALA A 78 -13.85 0.70 -5.95
C ALA A 78 -12.93 -0.45 -5.52
N THR A 79 -12.70 -0.62 -4.21
CA THR A 79 -11.85 -1.73 -3.73
C THR A 79 -12.49 -3.07 -4.02
N VAL A 80 -13.79 -3.25 -3.77
CA VAL A 80 -14.49 -4.52 -4.02
C VAL A 80 -14.43 -4.90 -5.50
N VAL A 81 -14.83 -4.00 -6.40
CA VAL A 81 -14.84 -4.31 -7.84
C VAL A 81 -13.43 -4.58 -8.37
N THR A 82 -12.43 -3.85 -7.85
CA THR A 82 -11.04 -4.03 -8.29
C THR A 82 -10.45 -5.33 -7.76
N MET A 83 -10.62 -5.63 -6.47
CA MET A 83 -10.08 -6.86 -5.87
C MET A 83 -10.72 -8.10 -6.47
N PHE A 84 -12.03 -8.07 -6.72
CA PHE A 84 -12.69 -9.15 -7.46
C PHE A 84 -12.10 -9.31 -8.86
N GLY A 85 -11.89 -8.20 -9.58
CA GLY A 85 -11.24 -8.22 -10.89
C GLY A 85 -9.83 -8.83 -10.85
N VAL A 86 -9.00 -8.45 -9.87
CA VAL A 86 -7.66 -9.05 -9.66
C VAL A 86 -7.75 -10.56 -9.47
N ILE A 87 -8.65 -11.02 -8.60
CA ILE A 87 -8.85 -12.45 -8.33
C ILE A 87 -9.23 -13.18 -9.62
N VAL A 88 -10.18 -12.63 -10.38
CA VAL A 88 -10.62 -13.21 -11.66
C VAL A 88 -9.48 -13.26 -12.70
N GLN A 89 -8.63 -12.23 -12.76
CA GLN A 89 -7.48 -12.22 -13.66
C GLN A 89 -6.51 -13.37 -13.38
N PHE A 90 -6.26 -13.69 -12.10
CA PHE A 90 -5.36 -14.77 -11.72
C PHE A 90 -6.01 -16.15 -11.71
N TYR A 91 -7.31 -16.25 -11.43
CA TYR A 91 -8.01 -17.53 -11.26
C TYR A 91 -7.91 -18.41 -12.51
N HIS A 92 -7.22 -19.56 -12.42
CA HIS A 92 -6.92 -20.43 -13.57
C HIS A 92 -6.11 -19.78 -14.70
N SER A 93 -5.43 -18.65 -14.45
CA SER A 93 -4.51 -18.11 -15.45
C SER A 93 -3.32 -19.05 -15.64
N LYS A 94 -2.89 -19.28 -16.89
CA LYS A 94 -1.67 -20.05 -17.21
C LYS A 94 -0.43 -19.15 -17.25
N MET A 95 -0.49 -18.02 -16.55
CA MET A 95 0.60 -17.04 -16.52
C MET A 95 1.83 -17.63 -15.85
N LYS A 96 3.01 -17.31 -16.39
CA LYS A 96 4.27 -17.56 -15.70
C LYS A 96 4.49 -16.50 -14.62
N TRP A 97 4.63 -16.93 -13.37
CA TRP A 97 4.97 -16.04 -12.28
C TRP A 97 6.35 -15.42 -12.51
N SER A 98 6.39 -14.08 -12.49
CA SER A 98 7.61 -13.30 -12.54
C SER A 98 7.47 -12.09 -11.62
N ILE A 99 8.53 -11.31 -11.46
CA ILE A 99 8.55 -10.17 -10.54
C ILE A 99 7.47 -9.13 -10.83
N ILE A 100 7.12 -8.90 -12.10
CA ILE A 100 6.15 -7.87 -12.52
C ILE A 100 4.73 -8.19 -12.03
N PRO A 101 4.10 -9.34 -12.37
CA PRO A 101 2.79 -9.66 -11.82
C PRO A 101 2.83 -9.87 -10.29
N MET A 102 3.96 -10.31 -9.71
CA MET A 102 4.08 -10.45 -8.25
C MET A 102 4.10 -9.10 -7.53
N THR A 103 4.82 -8.11 -8.05
CA THR A 103 4.85 -6.74 -7.49
C THR A 103 3.46 -6.10 -7.55
N PHE A 104 2.72 -6.26 -8.67
CA PHE A 104 1.33 -5.82 -8.72
C PHE A 104 0.42 -6.58 -7.76
N LEU A 105 0.53 -7.91 -7.66
CA LEU A 105 -0.31 -8.70 -6.74
C LEU A 105 -0.07 -8.33 -5.27
N ILE A 106 1.19 -8.28 -4.83
CA ILE A 106 1.52 -7.91 -3.45
C ILE A 106 1.22 -6.42 -3.20
N GLY A 107 1.37 -5.57 -4.22
CA GLY A 107 0.91 -4.17 -4.18
C GLY A 107 -0.59 -4.05 -3.91
N MET A 108 -1.40 -4.85 -4.62
CA MET A 108 -2.85 -4.92 -4.41
C MET A 108 -3.18 -5.44 -3.01
N ALA A 109 -2.43 -6.40 -2.47
CA ALA A 109 -2.58 -6.85 -1.09
C ALA A 109 -2.24 -5.73 -0.08
N GLY A 110 -1.18 -4.96 -0.30
CA GLY A 110 -0.85 -3.79 0.50
C GLY A 110 -1.96 -2.74 0.50
N TRP A 111 -2.53 -2.46 -0.68
CA TRP A 111 -3.69 -1.57 -0.80
C TRP A 111 -4.91 -2.12 -0.05
N ALA A 112 -5.24 -3.40 -0.20
CA ALA A 112 -6.39 -4.03 0.46
C ALA A 112 -6.25 -4.03 1.99
N ILE A 113 -5.09 -4.45 2.52
CA ILE A 113 -4.85 -4.54 3.96
C ILE A 113 -4.81 -3.14 4.58
N GLY A 114 -4.02 -2.23 4.01
CA GLY A 114 -3.91 -0.85 4.49
C GLY A 114 -5.22 -0.08 4.34
N GLY A 115 -5.94 -0.28 3.24
CA GLY A 115 -7.24 0.30 2.98
C GLY A 115 -8.31 -0.20 3.95
N PHE A 116 -8.34 -1.49 4.26
CA PHE A 116 -9.22 -2.05 5.28
C PHE A 116 -8.94 -1.46 6.66
N ALA A 117 -7.68 -1.40 7.08
CA ALA A 117 -7.29 -0.79 8.34
C ALA A 117 -7.66 0.71 8.40
N ALA A 118 -7.55 1.43 7.29
CA ALA A 118 -7.98 2.83 7.18
C ALA A 118 -9.52 2.99 7.26
N VAL A 119 -10.29 2.06 6.67
CA VAL A 119 -11.77 2.05 6.80
C VAL A 119 -12.17 1.81 8.25
N VAL A 120 -11.54 0.85 8.93
CA VAL A 120 -11.74 0.61 10.36
C VAL A 120 -11.44 1.88 11.15
N ASP A 121 -10.28 2.51 10.92
CA ASP A 121 -9.88 3.75 11.60
C ASP A 121 -10.74 4.96 11.24
N SER A 122 -11.40 4.98 10.07
CA SER A 122 -12.32 6.07 9.71
C SER A 122 -13.65 6.05 10.47
N THR A 123 -13.89 5.00 11.26
CA THR A 123 -15.03 4.88 12.17
C THR A 123 -14.79 5.75 13.40
N ILE A 124 -15.64 6.74 13.66
CA ILE A 124 -15.44 7.75 14.70
C ILE A 124 -15.14 7.14 16.09
N SER A 125 -15.88 6.09 16.48
CA SER A 125 -15.68 5.43 17.79
C SER A 125 -14.31 4.76 17.91
N ILE A 126 -13.80 4.18 16.83
CA ILE A 126 -12.49 3.52 16.78
C ILE A 126 -11.38 4.57 16.68
N ASN A 127 -11.57 5.59 15.83
CA ASN A 127 -10.60 6.65 15.66
C ASN A 127 -10.30 7.34 16.99
N LYS A 128 -11.31 7.57 17.84
CA LYS A 128 -11.09 8.17 19.16
C LYS A 128 -10.05 7.45 20.03
N ILE A 129 -9.84 6.16 19.80
CA ILE A 129 -8.87 5.33 20.52
C ILE A 129 -7.54 5.28 19.75
N LEU A 130 -7.60 5.09 18.43
CA LEU A 130 -6.42 4.82 17.60
C LEU A 130 -5.75 6.10 17.08
N HIS A 131 -6.45 7.23 17.11
CA HIS A 131 -5.93 8.51 16.65
C HIS A 131 -4.65 8.87 17.38
N ASN A 132 -3.64 9.36 16.64
CA ASN A 132 -2.30 9.64 17.16
C ASN A 132 -1.54 8.46 17.79
N THR A 133 -1.99 7.22 17.63
CA THR A 133 -1.18 6.03 17.93
C THR A 133 -0.38 5.58 16.70
N LEU A 134 0.48 4.58 16.86
CA LEU A 134 1.20 3.93 15.77
C LEU A 134 0.28 3.19 14.78
N TRP A 135 -1.01 3.02 15.08
CA TRP A 135 -2.00 2.49 14.13
C TRP A 135 -2.09 3.36 12.87
N VAL A 136 -2.07 4.69 13.04
CA VAL A 136 -2.20 5.62 11.91
C VAL A 136 -1.02 5.49 10.93
N PRO A 137 0.25 5.55 11.39
CA PRO A 137 1.38 5.15 10.56
C PRO A 137 1.29 3.72 10.00
N ALA A 138 0.76 2.75 10.73
CA ALA A 138 0.67 1.35 10.27
C ALA A 138 -0.15 1.22 8.99
N HIS A 139 -1.40 1.70 9.00
CA HIS A 139 -2.26 1.61 7.83
C HIS A 139 -1.72 2.46 6.68
N PHE A 140 -1.16 3.64 6.98
CA PHE A 140 -0.59 4.53 5.98
C PHE A 140 0.65 3.93 5.29
N HIS A 141 1.57 3.32 6.04
CA HIS A 141 2.74 2.66 5.45
C HIS A 141 2.36 1.37 4.74
N THR A 142 1.36 0.61 5.22
CA THR A 142 0.86 -0.53 4.45
C THR A 142 0.32 -0.08 3.10
N TYR A 143 -0.42 1.02 3.07
CA TYR A 143 -0.93 1.64 1.86
C TYR A 143 0.20 2.14 0.93
N MET A 144 1.15 2.92 1.44
CA MET A 144 2.17 3.57 0.60
C MET A 144 3.37 2.67 0.31
N LEU A 145 3.92 2.00 1.31
CA LEU A 145 5.13 1.18 1.19
C LEU A 145 4.84 -0.16 0.53
N LEU A 146 3.80 -0.87 0.96
CA LEU A 146 3.44 -2.15 0.34
C LEU A 146 2.59 -1.96 -0.90
N GLY A 147 1.74 -0.95 -1.00
CA GLY A 147 0.97 -0.66 -2.21
C GLY A 147 1.76 0.12 -3.26
N ILE A 148 1.90 1.43 -3.05
CA ILE A 148 2.43 2.35 -4.07
C ILE A 148 3.86 2.04 -4.50
N VAL A 149 4.78 1.82 -3.56
CA VAL A 149 6.17 1.54 -3.92
C VAL A 149 6.27 0.26 -4.76
N LEU A 150 5.49 -0.78 -4.45
CA LEU A 150 5.44 -1.99 -5.27
C LEU A 150 4.79 -1.76 -6.64
N PHE A 151 3.77 -0.93 -6.75
CA PHE A 151 3.22 -0.55 -8.07
C PHE A 151 4.25 0.20 -8.92
N ILE A 152 5.01 1.12 -8.32
CA ILE A 152 6.11 1.82 -9.01
C ILE A 152 7.16 0.81 -9.47
N PHE A 153 7.61 -0.11 -8.61
CA PHE A 153 8.57 -1.13 -9.02
C PHE A 153 8.00 -2.05 -10.10
N GLY A 154 6.74 -2.48 -10.01
CA GLY A 154 6.09 -3.28 -11.04
C GLY A 154 6.10 -2.58 -12.39
N PHE A 155 5.79 -1.28 -12.42
CA PHE A 155 5.87 -0.46 -13.61
C PHE A 155 7.30 -0.26 -14.12
N LEU A 156 8.27 0.01 -13.25
CA LEU A 156 9.68 0.17 -13.64
C LEU A 156 10.28 -1.14 -14.19
N PHE A 157 10.00 -2.27 -13.54
CA PHE A 157 10.40 -3.58 -14.04
C PHE A 157 9.69 -3.92 -15.35
N TYR A 158 8.43 -3.52 -15.51
CA TYR A 158 7.75 -3.62 -16.79
C TYR A 158 8.51 -2.86 -17.89
N LEU A 159 8.83 -1.59 -17.68
CA LEU A 159 9.59 -0.80 -18.67
C LEU A 159 10.98 -1.37 -18.98
N ALA A 160 11.68 -1.90 -17.97
CA ALA A 160 13.04 -2.40 -18.13
C ALA A 160 13.11 -3.80 -18.79
N TYR A 161 12.06 -4.61 -18.67
CA TYR A 161 12.07 -6.02 -19.10
C TYR A 161 10.99 -6.39 -20.13
N CYS A 162 10.08 -5.49 -20.53
CA CYS A 162 9.00 -5.79 -21.47
C CYS A 162 9.51 -6.34 -22.82
N ASN A 163 10.66 -5.86 -23.28
CA ASN A 163 11.25 -6.23 -24.57
C ASN A 163 12.43 -7.21 -24.45
N SER A 164 12.72 -7.76 -23.26
CA SER A 164 13.92 -8.58 -23.05
C SER A 164 13.60 -10.05 -22.84
N GLU A 165 14.30 -10.93 -23.56
CA GLU A 165 14.28 -12.38 -23.33
C GLU A 165 15.00 -12.79 -22.03
N GLU A 166 15.79 -11.90 -21.44
CA GLU A 166 16.49 -12.09 -20.16
C GLU A 166 15.54 -12.00 -18.95
N ARG A 167 14.66 -13.00 -18.78
CA ARG A 167 13.86 -13.18 -17.55
C ARG A 167 14.56 -13.98 -16.45
N ASN A 168 15.81 -14.41 -16.66
CA ASN A 168 16.48 -15.39 -15.80
C ASN A 168 17.41 -14.80 -14.72
N ASP A 169 17.50 -13.48 -14.55
CA ASP A 169 18.28 -12.91 -13.43
C ASP A 169 17.51 -13.08 -12.11
N PRO A 170 18.04 -13.82 -11.11
CA PRO A 170 17.38 -14.01 -9.82
C PRO A 170 17.46 -12.78 -8.90
N LYS A 171 18.38 -11.82 -9.15
CA LYS A 171 18.63 -10.68 -8.25
C LYS A 171 17.41 -9.79 -8.00
N PRO A 172 16.63 -9.38 -9.02
CA PRO A 172 15.40 -8.62 -8.79
C PRO A 172 14.44 -9.36 -7.86
N GLY A 173 14.29 -10.68 -8.06
CA GLY A 173 13.41 -11.52 -7.25
C GLY A 173 13.87 -11.61 -5.80
N PHE A 174 15.17 -11.76 -5.57
CA PHE A 174 15.75 -11.72 -4.22
C PHE A 174 15.50 -10.38 -3.53
N GLY A 175 15.78 -9.26 -4.23
CA GLY A 175 15.53 -7.92 -3.71
C GLY A 175 14.05 -7.69 -3.37
N PHE A 176 13.16 -8.14 -4.26
CA PHE A 176 11.72 -8.07 -4.06
C PHE A 176 11.25 -8.83 -2.81
N TRP A 177 11.61 -10.10 -2.66
CA TRP A 177 11.18 -10.87 -1.49
C TRP A 177 11.79 -10.36 -0.19
N THR A 178 13.05 -9.91 -0.24
CA THR A 178 13.70 -9.25 0.91
C THR A 178 12.92 -7.99 1.30
N PHE A 179 12.56 -7.14 0.33
CA PHE A 179 11.73 -5.96 0.58
C PHE A 179 10.37 -6.33 1.17
N VAL A 180 9.68 -7.32 0.61
CA VAL A 180 8.34 -7.75 1.08
C VAL A 180 8.40 -8.22 2.54
N VAL A 181 9.36 -9.08 2.90
CA VAL A 181 9.54 -9.53 4.28
C VAL A 181 9.85 -8.36 5.21
N GLY A 182 10.77 -7.48 4.80
CA GLY A 182 11.11 -6.27 5.54
C GLY A 182 9.89 -5.37 5.77
N ALA A 183 9.14 -5.08 4.70
CA ALA A 183 8.00 -4.17 4.72
C ALA A 183 6.86 -4.71 5.57
N PHE A 184 6.48 -6.00 5.44
CA PHE A 184 5.46 -6.61 6.27
C PHE A 184 5.87 -6.67 7.75
N GLY A 185 7.13 -7.03 8.04
CA GLY A 185 7.64 -7.02 9.42
C GLY A 185 7.62 -5.63 10.04
N PHE A 186 8.03 -4.60 9.29
CA PHE A 186 7.99 -3.21 9.72
C PHE A 186 6.57 -2.73 10.04
N VAL A 187 5.62 -2.90 9.11
CA VAL A 187 4.24 -2.43 9.33
C VAL A 187 3.54 -3.23 10.43
N LEU A 188 3.88 -4.51 10.61
CA LEU A 188 3.38 -5.31 11.72
C LEU A 188 3.76 -4.70 13.08
N MET A 189 5.00 -4.22 13.24
CA MET A 189 5.42 -3.56 14.49
C MET A 189 4.62 -2.28 14.74
N PHE A 190 4.26 -1.53 13.69
CA PHE A 190 3.37 -0.37 13.82
C PHE A 190 1.94 -0.77 14.21
N TYR A 191 1.37 -1.83 13.61
CA TYR A 191 0.04 -2.31 14.01
C TYR A 191 0.01 -2.77 15.46
N LEU A 192 1.00 -3.57 15.89
CA LEU A 192 1.12 -4.01 17.28
C LEU A 192 1.30 -2.81 18.23
N GLY A 193 2.09 -1.81 17.85
CA GLY A 193 2.25 -0.59 18.64
C GLY A 193 0.95 0.19 18.76
N GLY A 194 0.21 0.34 17.66
CA GLY A 194 -1.09 1.00 17.62
C GLY A 194 -2.14 0.30 18.50
N MET A 195 -2.21 -1.03 18.43
CA MET A 195 -3.09 -1.84 19.29
C MET A 195 -2.75 -1.69 20.78
N ASN A 196 -1.48 -1.43 21.11
CA ASN A 196 -1.02 -1.17 22.47
C ASN A 196 -1.00 0.32 22.84
N SER A 197 -1.69 1.17 22.07
CA SER A 197 -1.80 2.62 22.33
C SER A 197 -0.46 3.38 22.36
N VAL A 198 0.57 2.85 21.70
CA VAL A 198 1.86 3.54 21.59
C VAL A 198 1.68 4.80 20.74
N PRO A 199 2.00 5.99 21.25
CA PRO A 199 1.80 7.24 20.52
C PRO A 199 2.80 7.39 19.38
N ARG A 200 2.38 8.04 18.29
CA ARG A 200 3.28 8.41 17.18
C ARG A 200 4.07 9.68 17.51
N ARG A 201 5.19 9.89 16.80
CA ARG A 201 6.06 11.09 16.88
C ARG A 201 6.81 11.25 18.22
N TYR A 202 7.09 10.15 18.89
CA TYR A 202 7.99 10.13 20.05
C TYR A 202 9.38 9.66 19.61
N SER A 203 10.40 10.45 19.95
CA SER A 203 11.80 10.05 19.76
C SER A 203 12.29 9.12 20.88
N ASP A 204 11.65 9.21 22.05
CA ASP A 204 11.92 8.37 23.21
C ASP A 204 10.60 8.02 23.91
N TYR A 205 10.44 6.75 24.26
CA TYR A 205 9.27 6.23 24.98
C TYR A 205 9.48 6.21 26.50
N VAL A 206 10.70 6.48 26.99
CA VAL A 206 11.05 6.44 28.42
C VAL A 206 10.25 7.46 29.24
N ALA A 207 9.93 8.61 28.65
CA ALA A 207 9.16 9.68 29.29
C ALA A 207 7.65 9.40 29.41
N ILE A 208 7.16 8.26 28.90
CA ILE A 208 5.74 7.89 29.01
C ILE A 208 5.52 7.18 30.35
N GLU A 209 4.72 7.80 31.22
CA GLU A 209 4.43 7.31 32.58
C GLU A 209 3.81 5.91 32.60
N SER A 210 3.04 5.55 31.57
CA SER A 210 2.52 4.20 31.42
C SER A 210 3.66 3.23 31.07
N GLY A 211 4.15 2.51 32.09
CA GLY A 211 5.24 1.54 31.95
C GLY A 211 5.01 0.51 30.85
N ASN A 212 3.77 0.03 30.69
CA ASN A 212 3.42 -0.93 29.63
C ASN A 212 3.59 -0.34 28.22
N VAL A 213 3.17 0.92 28.01
CA VAL A 213 3.29 1.62 26.72
C VAL A 213 4.74 1.95 26.42
N HIS A 214 5.50 2.40 27.42
CA HIS A 214 6.95 2.62 27.30
C HIS A 214 7.65 1.34 26.85
N HIS A 215 7.59 0.26 27.62
CA HIS A 215 8.34 -0.96 27.33
C HIS A 215 7.96 -1.54 25.96
N THR A 216 6.67 -1.55 25.63
CA THR A 216 6.16 -2.02 24.35
C THR A 216 6.65 -1.15 23.19
N GLY A 217 6.54 0.18 23.31
CA GLY A 217 6.99 1.12 22.27
C GLY A 217 8.48 1.00 22.00
N ALA A 218 9.31 0.95 23.04
CA ALA A 218 10.76 0.81 22.91
C ALA A 218 11.17 -0.53 22.29
N LEU A 219 10.52 -1.65 22.68
CA LEU A 219 10.79 -2.97 22.11
C LEU A 219 10.42 -3.03 20.62
N LEU A 220 9.19 -2.62 20.28
CA LEU A 220 8.70 -2.66 18.91
C LEU A 220 9.50 -1.74 17.99
N ALA A 221 9.96 -0.58 18.47
CA ALA A 221 10.83 0.31 17.71
C ALA A 221 12.19 -0.34 17.37
N LYS A 222 12.81 -1.06 18.32
CA LYS A 222 14.06 -1.79 18.07
C LYS A 222 13.88 -2.89 17.03
N ILE A 223 12.79 -3.66 17.11
CA ILE A 223 12.47 -4.70 16.13
C ILE A 223 12.16 -4.08 14.76
N ALA A 224 11.40 -2.99 14.73
CA ALA A 224 11.10 -2.26 13.49
C ALA A 224 12.37 -1.76 12.79
N ALA A 225 13.39 -1.31 13.53
CA ALA A 225 14.66 -0.87 12.98
C ALA A 225 15.41 -1.99 12.22
N VAL A 226 15.34 -3.23 12.71
CA VAL A 226 15.89 -4.39 11.99
C VAL A 226 15.17 -4.58 10.66
N PHE A 227 13.84 -4.52 10.65
CA PHE A 227 13.05 -4.63 9.43
C PHE A 227 13.29 -3.47 8.45
N VAL A 228 13.56 -2.25 8.94
CA VAL A 228 14.03 -1.14 8.09
C VAL A 228 15.34 -1.48 7.40
N GLY A 229 16.30 -2.09 8.10
CA GLY A 229 17.53 -2.59 7.47
C GLY A 229 17.25 -3.59 6.34
N ILE A 230 16.32 -4.54 6.57
CA ILE A 230 15.89 -5.51 5.56
C ILE A 230 15.24 -4.82 4.36
N ILE A 231 14.36 -3.83 4.59
CA ILE A 231 13.75 -3.01 3.52
C ILE A 231 14.83 -2.35 2.68
N LEU A 232 15.83 -1.71 3.30
CA LEU A 232 16.90 -1.02 2.60
C LEU A 232 17.73 -1.96 1.74
N ILE A 233 18.04 -3.17 2.23
CA ILE A 233 18.73 -4.21 1.44
C ILE A 233 17.89 -4.61 0.23
N GLY A 234 16.58 -4.83 0.42
CA GLY A 234 15.66 -5.14 -0.67
C GLY A 234 15.58 -4.05 -1.73
N LEU A 235 15.40 -2.79 -1.29
CA LEU A 235 15.38 -1.60 -2.17
C LEU A 235 16.68 -1.44 -2.94
N PHE A 236 17.82 -1.51 -2.24
CA PHE A 236 19.15 -1.36 -2.87
C PHE A 236 19.36 -2.43 -3.95
N THR A 237 18.96 -3.66 -3.67
CA THR A 237 19.06 -4.77 -4.63
C THR A 237 18.17 -4.53 -5.85
N MET A 238 16.90 -4.14 -5.65
CA MET A 238 15.97 -3.90 -6.76
C MET A 238 16.41 -2.72 -7.63
N TYR A 239 16.81 -1.60 -7.03
CA TYR A 239 17.35 -0.46 -7.77
C TYR A 239 18.64 -0.82 -8.50
N GLY A 240 19.57 -1.52 -7.84
CA GLY A 240 20.81 -1.99 -8.46
C GLY A 240 20.53 -2.83 -9.71
N SER A 241 19.58 -3.77 -9.63
CA SER A 241 19.15 -4.55 -10.79
C SER A 241 18.57 -3.68 -11.92
N LEU A 242 17.71 -2.70 -11.59
CA LEU A 242 17.16 -1.77 -12.58
C LEU A 242 18.25 -0.92 -13.25
N PHE A 243 19.17 -0.34 -12.48
CA PHE A 243 20.26 0.46 -13.02
C PHE A 243 21.18 -0.35 -13.92
N VAL A 244 21.58 -1.56 -13.50
CA VAL A 244 22.39 -2.45 -14.34
C VAL A 244 21.67 -2.78 -15.65
N LYS A 245 20.36 -3.00 -15.61
CA LYS A 245 19.57 -3.28 -16.81
C LYS A 245 19.47 -2.07 -17.74
N LEU A 246 19.20 -0.88 -17.21
CA LEU A 246 19.06 0.35 -17.99
C LEU A 246 20.38 0.86 -18.57
N LEU A 247 21.51 0.59 -17.90
CA LEU A 247 22.85 0.98 -18.36
C LEU A 247 23.45 0.00 -19.38
N LYS A 248 22.92 -1.23 -19.50
CA LYS A 248 23.36 -2.14 -20.56
C LYS A 248 22.85 -1.60 -21.91
N PRO A 249 23.74 -1.34 -22.89
CA PRO A 249 23.29 -0.94 -24.21
C PRO A 249 22.37 -2.03 -24.77
N SER A 250 21.20 -1.62 -25.24
CA SER A 250 20.33 -2.48 -26.05
C SER A 250 21.21 -3.06 -27.15
N LYS A 251 21.35 -4.40 -27.20
CA LYS A 251 21.86 -5.04 -28.40
C LYS A 251 20.84 -4.70 -29.47
N ALA A 252 21.14 -3.67 -30.26
CA ALA A 252 20.39 -3.37 -31.46
C ALA A 252 20.42 -4.65 -32.28
N ASN A 253 19.25 -5.19 -32.58
CA ASN A 253 19.10 -6.35 -33.44
C ASN A 253 19.82 -6.05 -34.76
N SER A 254 20.97 -6.70 -34.98
CA SER A 254 21.61 -6.87 -36.27
C SER A 254 20.98 -8.04 -36.99
#